data_AF-A0A4S8QLQ3-F1
#
_entry.id   AF-A0A4S8QLQ3-F1
#
_cell.length_a   1.000
_cell.length_b   1.000
_cell.length_c   1.000
_cell.angle_alpha   90.00
_cell.angle_beta   90.00
_cell.angle_gamma   90.00
#
_symmetry.space_group_name_H-M   'P 1'
#
loop_
_entity.id
_entity.type
_entity.pdbx_description
1 polymer ?
#
loop_
_entity_poly.entity_id
_entity_poly.type
_entity_poly.pdbx_seq_one_letter_code
_entity_poly.pdbx_strand_id
1 'polypeptide(L)'
;MSTTISPLIEKMKDISNGSISINYTVTAVYPSYLDFFYGNNPSGEAAGQISLLSTHLLGRAQLSELPMETLAAYLQRALATQSGDGTEMIVGLQGGPGPTRVPENMRGSLNPVWRDTYVHVITLGATVDDTLTPKKSLAQAAEWMQQNKEALWREWAPDMGAYINEGNPYNTEWKHDFFGTSYERLAGIKTKYDPTGSLYILAGATGMRYGFAAVGTDTGHTDSDMSTSWTGNPESITDWAWRANHEMTVIGGRQSLKKMQMFPEDYDGVAAGCPAWWTTQSQLWNLKQTLYQSPANSSHTIPTSMFSVIANNFDLLPIYNRGGILLYYHGLADGTVAPGAIVYFHDHVARTLTPMGIKVDDFYRFFLVPGLEHCTGTPSTMNAPWYFAGPNLAATLSTSAHSTPGYSDPRRDVLLALMTWVENGTAPDNIIATKFNDDLTVAKQRPICAFPNQAKYDGTGNVDVAEMWLVVLTEKEANGTNATNIRSLLHQE
;
A
#
# COMPACT_ATOMS: atom_id res chain seq x y z
N MET A 1 -22.56 -38.22 8.73
CA MET A 1 -22.83 -36.84 8.27
C MET A 1 -22.48 -35.88 9.38
N SER A 2 -22.05 -34.65 9.08
CA SER A 2 -21.92 -33.61 10.11
C SER A 2 -23.31 -33.25 10.62
N THR A 3 -23.55 -33.46 11.92
CA THR A 3 -24.83 -33.13 12.59
C THR A 3 -25.17 -31.64 12.50
N THR A 4 -24.18 -30.79 12.20
CA THR A 4 -24.33 -29.33 12.08
C THR A 4 -25.15 -28.90 10.87
N ILE A 5 -25.07 -29.60 9.73
CA ILE A 5 -25.72 -29.18 8.47
C ILE A 5 -26.94 -30.02 8.08
N SER A 6 -27.13 -31.20 8.67
CA SER A 6 -28.30 -32.06 8.41
C SER A 6 -29.65 -31.34 8.52
N PRO A 7 -29.91 -30.50 9.56
CA PRO A 7 -31.20 -29.81 9.69
C PRO A 7 -31.50 -28.82 8.56
N LEU A 8 -30.46 -28.20 7.96
CA LEU A 8 -30.61 -27.31 6.81
C LEU A 8 -30.97 -28.10 5.55
N ILE A 9 -30.27 -29.21 5.31
CA ILE A 9 -30.51 -30.08 4.14
C ILE A 9 -31.91 -30.68 4.19
N GLU A 10 -32.37 -31.13 5.37
CA GLU A 10 -33.73 -31.66 5.57
C GLU A 10 -34.78 -30.58 5.29
N LYS A 11 -34.62 -29.39 5.85
CA LYS A 11 -35.54 -28.26 5.64
C LYS A 11 -35.60 -27.80 4.18
N MET A 12 -34.49 -27.81 3.45
CA MET A 12 -34.47 -27.45 2.02
C MET A 12 -35.18 -28.49 1.13
N LYS A 13 -35.07 -29.79 1.46
CA LYS A 13 -35.78 -30.86 0.73
C LYS A 13 -37.28 -30.78 0.94
N ASP A 14 -37.71 -30.50 2.17
CA ASP A 14 -39.11 -30.32 2.56
C ASP A 14 -39.74 -29.12 1.84
N ILE A 15 -39.14 -27.92 1.97
CA ILE A 15 -39.64 -26.68 1.35
C ILE A 15 -39.71 -26.78 -0.18
N SER A 16 -38.76 -27.45 -0.82
CA SER A 16 -38.74 -27.59 -2.28
C SER A 16 -39.68 -28.67 -2.82
N ASN A 17 -40.35 -29.45 -1.96
CA ASN A 17 -41.06 -30.67 -2.35
C ASN A 17 -40.18 -31.60 -3.22
N GLY A 18 -38.88 -31.65 -2.93
CA GLY A 18 -37.87 -32.40 -3.69
C GLY A 18 -37.44 -31.80 -5.04
N SER A 19 -37.92 -30.61 -5.44
CA SER A 19 -37.61 -30.01 -6.74
C SER A 19 -36.20 -29.38 -6.85
N ILE A 20 -35.57 -29.03 -5.73
CA ILE A 20 -34.21 -28.50 -5.71
C ILE A 20 -33.20 -29.65 -5.60
N SER A 21 -32.31 -29.77 -6.58
CA SER A 21 -31.16 -30.69 -6.52
C SER A 21 -30.09 -30.14 -5.57
N ILE A 22 -29.86 -30.81 -4.45
CA ILE A 22 -28.86 -30.42 -3.46
C ILE A 22 -27.62 -31.32 -3.61
N ASN A 23 -26.64 -30.83 -4.37
CA ASN A 23 -25.30 -31.41 -4.39
C ASN A 23 -24.49 -30.86 -3.20
N TYR A 24 -23.94 -31.75 -2.38
CA TYR A 24 -23.01 -31.39 -1.32
C TYR A 24 -21.90 -32.45 -1.23
N THR A 25 -20.65 -32.00 -1.11
CA THR A 25 -19.52 -32.86 -0.85
C THR A 25 -19.28 -32.88 0.66
N VAL A 26 -19.26 -34.07 1.28
CA VAL A 26 -18.86 -34.16 2.70
C VAL A 26 -17.40 -33.77 2.80
N THR A 27 -17.12 -32.80 3.69
CA THR A 27 -15.89 -32.01 3.73
C THR A 27 -14.62 -32.86 3.80
N ALA A 28 -13.57 -32.42 3.11
CA ALA A 28 -12.22 -32.88 3.42
C ALA A 28 -11.90 -32.57 4.90
N VAL A 29 -11.39 -33.56 5.63
CA VAL A 29 -10.93 -33.34 7.00
C VAL A 29 -9.48 -32.87 6.92
N TYR A 30 -9.28 -31.60 7.21
CA TYR A 30 -7.96 -30.97 7.21
C TYR A 30 -7.24 -31.22 8.55
N PRO A 31 -5.95 -31.59 8.56
CA PRO A 31 -5.22 -31.88 9.80
C PRO A 31 -4.85 -30.63 10.60
N SER A 32 -4.88 -29.43 9.99
CA SER A 32 -4.73 -28.15 10.68
C SER A 32 -5.67 -27.07 10.12
N TYR A 33 -5.80 -25.96 10.85
CA TYR A 33 -6.50 -24.76 10.36
C TYR A 33 -5.83 -24.17 9.11
N LEU A 34 -4.52 -24.31 8.96
CA LEU A 34 -3.78 -23.76 7.82
C LEU A 34 -4.07 -24.57 6.55
N ASP A 35 -4.14 -25.89 6.66
CA ASP A 35 -4.54 -26.78 5.56
C ASP A 35 -6.01 -26.53 5.18
N PHE A 36 -6.88 -26.29 6.16
CA PHE A 36 -8.27 -25.86 5.92
C PHE A 36 -8.32 -24.52 5.18
N PHE A 37 -7.54 -23.53 5.62
CA PHE A 37 -7.52 -22.20 5.02
C PHE A 37 -7.09 -22.25 3.55
N TYR A 38 -5.92 -22.80 3.25
CA TYR A 38 -5.44 -22.91 1.87
C TYR A 38 -6.24 -23.91 1.03
N GLY A 39 -6.73 -24.99 1.63
CA GLY A 39 -7.57 -25.97 0.95
C GLY A 39 -8.95 -25.47 0.54
N ASN A 40 -9.42 -24.35 1.11
CA ASN A 40 -10.66 -23.68 0.71
C ASN A 40 -10.41 -22.33 0.00
N ASN A 41 -9.17 -21.83 -0.04
CA ASN A 41 -8.77 -20.60 -0.73
C ASN A 41 -7.54 -20.87 -1.63
N PRO A 42 -7.69 -21.70 -2.69
CA PRO A 42 -6.55 -22.23 -3.45
C PRO A 42 -5.89 -21.24 -4.43
N SER A 43 -6.49 -20.08 -4.66
CA SER A 43 -6.02 -19.06 -5.60
C SER A 43 -6.46 -17.66 -5.18
N GLY A 44 -5.71 -16.63 -5.54
CA GLY A 44 -6.16 -15.24 -5.40
C GLY A 44 -7.34 -14.96 -6.33
N GLU A 45 -8.32 -14.20 -5.84
CA GLU A 45 -9.48 -13.76 -6.63
C GLU A 45 -9.12 -12.57 -7.54
N ALA A 46 -9.91 -12.38 -8.61
CA ALA A 46 -9.70 -11.29 -9.55
C ALA A 46 -10.21 -9.95 -8.98
N ALA A 47 -9.29 -9.00 -8.75
CA ALA A 47 -9.62 -7.64 -8.33
C ALA A 47 -9.68 -6.66 -9.53
N GLY A 48 -10.14 -5.44 -9.28
CA GLY A 48 -10.13 -4.34 -10.27
C GLY A 48 -11.45 -4.13 -11.03
N GLN A 49 -12.53 -4.82 -10.66
CA GLN A 49 -13.86 -4.48 -11.18
C GLN A 49 -14.44 -3.28 -10.44
N ILE A 50 -14.97 -2.31 -11.18
CA ILE A 50 -15.66 -1.14 -10.61
C ILE A 50 -17.07 -1.59 -10.23
N SER A 51 -17.34 -1.72 -8.93
CA SER A 51 -18.69 -1.98 -8.44
C SER A 51 -18.96 -1.20 -7.17
N LEU A 52 -20.11 -0.54 -7.11
CA LEU A 52 -20.60 0.10 -5.90
C LEU A 52 -21.52 -0.89 -5.19
N LEU A 53 -21.12 -1.27 -3.98
CA LEU A 53 -21.80 -2.24 -3.13
C LEU A 53 -22.52 -1.56 -1.96
N SER A 54 -23.46 -2.27 -1.36
CA SER A 54 -24.14 -1.89 -0.12
C SER A 54 -24.25 -3.12 0.78
N THR A 55 -24.03 -2.92 2.08
CA THR A 55 -23.97 -4.01 3.05
C THR A 55 -24.83 -3.77 4.27
N HIS A 56 -25.23 -4.87 4.90
CA HIS A 56 -25.86 -4.83 6.20
C HIS A 56 -25.60 -6.09 7.02
N LEU A 57 -25.73 -5.97 8.33
CA LEU A 57 -25.53 -7.02 9.31
C LEU A 57 -26.91 -7.49 9.80
N LEU A 58 -27.20 -8.78 9.67
CA LEU A 58 -28.52 -9.32 10.03
C LEU A 58 -28.42 -10.28 11.21
N GLY A 59 -29.27 -10.04 12.21
CA GLY A 59 -29.42 -10.87 13.40
C GLY A 59 -30.57 -11.88 13.27
N ARG A 60 -30.93 -12.53 14.38
CA ARG A 60 -32.01 -13.52 14.43
C ARG A 60 -33.35 -12.94 13.99
N ALA A 61 -33.66 -11.74 14.47
CA ALA A 61 -34.91 -11.03 14.23
C ALA A 61 -35.15 -10.79 12.73
N GLN A 62 -34.12 -10.33 12.02
CA GLN A 62 -34.18 -10.00 10.59
C GLN A 62 -34.21 -11.24 9.68
N LEU A 63 -33.88 -12.43 10.19
CA LEU A 63 -33.72 -13.64 9.38
C LEU A 63 -34.79 -14.69 9.63
N SER A 64 -34.99 -15.08 10.89
CA SER A 64 -35.76 -16.29 11.25
C SER A 64 -37.05 -16.03 12.00
N GLU A 65 -37.26 -14.78 12.44
CA GLU A 65 -38.44 -14.35 13.18
C GLU A 65 -39.41 -13.51 12.32
N LEU A 66 -38.98 -13.14 11.09
CA LEU A 66 -39.87 -12.55 10.09
C LEU A 66 -40.80 -13.59 9.45
N PRO A 67 -42.03 -13.19 9.03
CA PRO A 67 -42.84 -13.99 8.13
C PRO A 67 -42.08 -14.28 6.82
N MET A 68 -42.25 -15.49 6.29
CA MET A 68 -41.54 -15.93 5.08
C MET A 68 -41.83 -15.05 3.86
N GLU A 69 -43.05 -14.54 3.72
CA GLU A 69 -43.42 -13.60 2.64
C GLU A 69 -42.66 -12.26 2.74
N THR A 70 -42.49 -11.74 3.96
CA THR A 70 -41.77 -10.49 4.24
C THR A 70 -40.28 -10.67 3.93
N LEU A 71 -39.69 -11.78 4.40
CA LEU A 71 -38.31 -12.13 4.10
C LEU A 71 -38.08 -12.30 2.59
N ALA A 72 -38.99 -12.97 1.88
CA ALA A 72 -38.91 -13.15 0.43
C ALA A 72 -39.01 -11.81 -0.32
N ALA A 73 -39.91 -10.91 0.09
CA ALA A 73 -40.04 -9.58 -0.51
C ALA A 73 -38.77 -8.72 -0.31
N TYR A 74 -38.15 -8.81 0.87
CA TYR A 74 -36.87 -8.14 1.12
C TYR A 74 -35.72 -8.74 0.30
N LEU A 75 -35.63 -10.07 0.18
CA LEU A 75 -34.63 -10.74 -0.67
C LEU A 75 -34.80 -10.39 -2.16
N GLN A 76 -36.04 -10.25 -2.65
CA GLN A 76 -36.29 -9.79 -4.03
C GLN A 76 -35.78 -8.36 -4.26
N ARG A 77 -35.95 -7.45 -3.29
CA ARG A 77 -35.39 -6.08 -3.36
C ARG A 77 -33.87 -6.08 -3.21
N ALA A 78 -33.32 -6.95 -2.36
CA ALA A 78 -31.87 -7.14 -2.20
C ALA A 78 -31.22 -7.59 -3.51
N LEU A 79 -31.91 -8.39 -4.32
CA LEU A 79 -31.48 -8.87 -5.64
C LEU A 79 -31.83 -7.96 -6.82
N ALA A 80 -32.58 -6.86 -6.61
CA ALA A 80 -32.92 -5.91 -7.67
C ALA A 80 -31.67 -5.21 -8.24
N THR A 81 -31.70 -4.84 -9.53
CA THR A 81 -30.59 -4.21 -10.25
C THR A 81 -31.07 -2.97 -11.00
N GLN A 82 -30.17 -2.03 -11.27
CA GLN A 82 -30.43 -0.85 -12.09
C GLN A 82 -30.58 -1.22 -13.58
N SER A 83 -29.99 -2.35 -14.01
CA SER A 83 -30.19 -2.93 -15.34
C SER A 83 -30.11 -4.46 -15.34
N GLY A 84 -31.00 -5.12 -16.08
CA GLY A 84 -31.06 -6.59 -16.19
C GLY A 84 -32.05 -7.23 -15.22
N ASP A 85 -32.00 -8.56 -15.13
CA ASP A 85 -33.00 -9.37 -14.40
C ASP A 85 -32.66 -9.61 -12.92
N GLY A 86 -31.47 -9.23 -12.47
CA GLY A 86 -31.04 -9.37 -11.08
C GLY A 86 -29.58 -8.97 -10.85
N THR A 87 -29.11 -9.07 -9.60
CA THR A 87 -27.73 -8.81 -9.19
C THR A 87 -27.20 -9.88 -8.24
N GLU A 88 -25.93 -9.79 -7.89
CA GLU A 88 -25.29 -10.66 -6.91
C GLU A 88 -25.60 -10.24 -5.46
N MET A 89 -25.77 -11.25 -4.61
CA MET A 89 -25.93 -11.11 -3.16
C MET A 89 -24.95 -12.09 -2.48
N ILE A 90 -24.00 -11.55 -1.71
CA ILE A 90 -23.01 -12.34 -0.98
C ILE A 90 -23.49 -12.45 0.46
N VAL A 91 -23.55 -13.68 1.00
CA VAL A 91 -23.94 -13.93 2.40
C VAL A 91 -22.77 -14.54 3.16
N GLY A 92 -22.10 -13.70 3.93
CA GLY A 92 -21.01 -14.08 4.81
C GLY A 92 -21.49 -14.52 6.18
N LEU A 93 -20.97 -15.64 6.68
CA LEU A 93 -21.25 -16.20 8.01
C LEU A 93 -20.17 -15.80 9.05
N GLN A 94 -19.78 -14.52 9.10
CA GLN A 94 -18.75 -14.02 10.02
C GLN A 94 -19.27 -13.67 11.43
N GLY A 95 -20.59 -13.74 11.67
CA GLY A 95 -21.21 -13.41 12.96
C GLY A 95 -21.21 -14.54 14.00
N GLY A 96 -22.14 -14.47 14.94
CA GLY A 96 -22.42 -15.55 15.89
C GLY A 96 -21.45 -15.64 17.10
N PRO A 97 -21.26 -16.84 17.70
CA PRO A 97 -20.71 -16.99 19.04
C PRO A 97 -19.33 -16.38 19.30
N GLY A 98 -18.49 -16.22 18.28
CA GLY A 98 -17.20 -15.53 18.40
C GLY A 98 -17.41 -14.05 18.74
N PRO A 99 -17.89 -13.23 17.79
CA PRO A 99 -18.26 -11.84 18.04
C PRO A 99 -19.16 -11.63 19.25
N THR A 100 -20.24 -12.41 19.41
CA THR A 100 -21.20 -12.29 20.54
C THR A 100 -20.53 -12.38 21.91
N ARG A 101 -19.58 -13.31 22.09
CA ARG A 101 -19.01 -13.64 23.41
C ARG A 101 -17.75 -12.84 23.78
N VAL A 102 -17.35 -11.85 22.97
CA VAL A 102 -16.20 -10.99 23.30
C VAL A 102 -16.45 -10.24 24.62
N PRO A 103 -15.60 -10.44 25.65
CA PRO A 103 -15.67 -9.72 26.92
C PRO A 103 -15.64 -8.21 26.73
N GLU A 104 -16.35 -7.46 27.58
CA GLU A 104 -16.59 -6.03 27.39
C GLU A 104 -15.33 -5.19 27.22
N ASN A 105 -14.31 -5.46 28.04
CA ASN A 105 -12.99 -4.84 27.98
C ASN A 105 -12.20 -5.12 26.68
N MET A 106 -12.62 -6.11 25.88
CA MET A 106 -12.01 -6.47 24.60
C MET A 106 -12.84 -6.06 23.37
N ARG A 107 -14.00 -5.40 23.54
CA ARG A 107 -14.90 -5.05 22.41
C ARG A 107 -14.37 -3.92 21.51
N GLY A 108 -13.48 -3.07 22.03
CA GLY A 108 -12.77 -2.06 21.23
C GLY A 108 -13.67 -0.97 20.63
N SER A 109 -13.57 -0.76 19.32
CA SER A 109 -14.31 0.22 18.51
C SER A 109 -15.38 -0.42 17.61
N LEU A 110 -15.56 -1.74 17.68
CA LEU A 110 -16.48 -2.48 16.80
C LEU A 110 -17.94 -2.06 17.06
N ASN A 111 -18.73 -1.85 16.00
CA ASN A 111 -20.15 -1.52 16.12
C ASN A 111 -20.86 -2.56 17.01
N PRO A 112 -21.53 -2.17 18.12
CA PRO A 112 -22.13 -3.11 19.07
C PRO A 112 -23.08 -4.16 18.48
N VAL A 113 -23.75 -3.85 17.36
CA VAL A 113 -24.67 -4.79 16.66
C VAL A 113 -24.00 -6.09 16.19
N TRP A 114 -22.66 -6.11 16.07
CA TRP A 114 -21.87 -7.33 15.87
C TRP A 114 -22.01 -8.36 17.00
N ARG A 115 -22.64 -8.01 18.13
CA ARG A 115 -22.98 -8.98 19.18
C ARG A 115 -24.22 -9.81 18.84
N ASP A 116 -25.13 -9.28 18.04
CA ASP A 116 -26.42 -9.88 17.67
C ASP A 116 -26.46 -10.36 16.19
N THR A 117 -25.46 -9.97 15.41
CA THR A 117 -25.25 -10.36 14.01
C THR A 117 -24.97 -11.85 13.86
N TYR A 118 -25.64 -12.50 12.90
CA TYR A 118 -25.29 -13.84 12.40
C TYR A 118 -24.62 -13.79 11.02
N VAL A 119 -25.13 -12.94 10.12
CA VAL A 119 -24.59 -12.81 8.76
C VAL A 119 -24.25 -11.37 8.40
N HIS A 120 -23.20 -11.21 7.62
CA HIS A 120 -22.91 -10.01 6.86
C HIS A 120 -23.44 -10.23 5.43
N VAL A 121 -24.28 -9.32 4.94
CA VAL A 121 -24.87 -9.41 3.60
C VAL A 121 -24.32 -8.27 2.75
N ILE A 122 -23.84 -8.61 1.56
CA ILE A 122 -23.47 -7.67 0.50
C ILE A 122 -24.49 -7.77 -0.62
N THR A 123 -24.91 -6.62 -1.14
CA THR A 123 -25.75 -6.49 -2.33
C THR A 123 -25.12 -5.52 -3.30
N LEU A 124 -25.23 -5.86 -4.58
CA LEU A 124 -24.71 -5.08 -5.70
C LEU A 124 -25.91 -4.53 -6.51
N GLY A 125 -25.68 -4.03 -7.72
CA GLY A 125 -26.75 -3.75 -8.69
C GLY A 125 -26.81 -2.32 -9.24
N ALA A 126 -26.00 -1.39 -8.75
CA ALA A 126 -25.80 -0.12 -9.46
C ALA A 126 -24.97 -0.35 -10.73
N THR A 127 -25.30 0.38 -11.79
CA THR A 127 -24.52 0.40 -13.03
C THR A 127 -23.55 1.57 -13.05
N VAL A 128 -22.34 1.33 -13.55
CA VAL A 128 -21.37 2.38 -13.88
C VAL A 128 -21.62 2.82 -15.33
N ASP A 129 -22.06 4.06 -15.53
CA ASP A 129 -22.15 4.67 -16.85
C ASP A 129 -20.75 5.17 -17.27
N ASP A 130 -20.14 4.50 -18.25
CA ASP A 130 -18.81 4.80 -18.77
C ASP A 130 -18.79 5.95 -19.80
N THR A 131 -19.97 6.42 -20.22
CA THR A 131 -20.12 7.61 -21.08
C THR A 131 -20.07 8.92 -20.29
N LEU A 132 -20.24 8.83 -18.96
CA LEU A 132 -20.16 9.96 -18.03
C LEU A 132 -18.74 10.11 -17.45
N THR A 133 -18.38 11.33 -17.07
CA THR A 133 -17.20 11.59 -16.22
C THR A 133 -17.28 10.76 -14.93
N PRO A 134 -16.19 10.18 -14.39
CA PRO A 134 -16.23 9.30 -13.22
C PRO A 134 -17.01 9.86 -12.03
N LYS A 135 -16.86 11.16 -11.73
CA LYS A 135 -17.61 11.86 -10.67
C LYS A 135 -19.14 11.81 -10.86
N LYS A 136 -19.63 11.92 -12.09
CA LYS A 136 -21.07 11.86 -12.41
C LYS A 136 -21.59 10.42 -12.39
N SER A 137 -20.81 9.50 -12.96
CA SER A 137 -21.11 8.06 -12.94
C SER A 137 -21.25 7.53 -11.51
N LEU A 138 -20.27 7.83 -10.65
CA LEU A 138 -20.31 7.50 -9.23
C LEU A 138 -21.46 8.19 -8.48
N ALA A 139 -21.75 9.46 -8.76
CA ALA A 139 -22.87 10.16 -8.11
C ALA A 139 -24.24 9.53 -8.48
N GLN A 140 -24.42 9.13 -9.73
CA GLN A 140 -25.64 8.46 -10.21
C GLN A 140 -25.79 7.04 -9.62
N ALA A 141 -24.70 6.26 -9.62
CA ALA A 141 -24.67 4.96 -8.97
C ALA A 141 -24.97 5.07 -7.46
N ALA A 142 -24.35 6.03 -6.78
CA ALA A 142 -24.58 6.31 -5.37
C ALA A 142 -26.04 6.67 -5.09
N GLU A 143 -26.61 7.61 -5.84
CA GLU A 143 -28.02 7.99 -5.71
C GLU A 143 -28.97 6.79 -5.85
N TRP A 144 -28.73 5.92 -6.83
CA TRP A 144 -29.50 4.68 -7.00
C TRP A 144 -29.34 3.74 -5.79
N MET A 145 -28.12 3.56 -5.28
CA MET A 145 -27.87 2.73 -4.08
C MET A 145 -28.58 3.28 -2.84
N GLN A 146 -28.61 4.60 -2.63
CA GLN A 146 -29.37 5.21 -1.53
C GLN A 146 -30.88 4.89 -1.65
N GLN A 147 -31.44 5.09 -2.84
CA GLN A 147 -32.88 4.96 -3.08
C GLN A 147 -33.37 3.51 -3.05
N ASN A 148 -32.52 2.53 -3.35
CA ASN A 148 -32.92 1.13 -3.53
C ASN A 148 -32.32 0.18 -2.47
N LYS A 149 -31.04 0.32 -2.12
CA LYS A 149 -30.34 -0.58 -1.19
C LYS A 149 -30.32 -0.05 0.23
N GLU A 150 -29.86 1.17 0.46
CA GLU A 150 -29.89 1.75 1.81
C GLU A 150 -31.33 1.93 2.31
N ALA A 151 -32.26 2.31 1.43
CA ALA A 151 -33.68 2.37 1.76
C ALA A 151 -34.28 1.00 2.16
N LEU A 152 -33.81 -0.10 1.55
CA LEU A 152 -34.19 -1.46 1.95
C LEU A 152 -33.65 -1.80 3.34
N TRP A 153 -32.38 -1.51 3.64
CA TRP A 153 -31.78 -1.85 4.94
C TRP A 153 -32.43 -1.09 6.09
N ARG A 154 -32.79 0.18 5.89
CA ARG A 154 -33.55 1.00 6.85
C ARG A 154 -34.95 0.44 7.15
N GLU A 155 -35.54 -0.33 6.24
CA GLU A 155 -36.86 -0.93 6.42
C GLU A 155 -36.78 -2.34 7.03
N TRP A 156 -35.87 -3.18 6.52
CA TRP A 156 -35.70 -4.56 6.96
C TRP A 156 -34.99 -4.65 8.32
N ALA A 157 -34.02 -3.78 8.57
CA ALA A 157 -33.06 -3.93 9.66
C ALA A 157 -32.62 -2.59 10.29
N PRO A 158 -33.56 -1.70 10.68
CA PRO A 158 -33.25 -0.35 11.17
C PRO A 158 -32.35 -0.31 12.40
N ASP A 159 -32.47 -1.28 13.31
CA ASP A 159 -31.70 -1.32 14.57
C ASP A 159 -30.33 -2.01 14.43
N MET A 160 -29.97 -2.42 13.21
CA MET A 160 -28.69 -3.07 12.90
C MET A 160 -27.70 -2.06 12.31
N GLY A 161 -26.68 -2.51 11.58
CA GLY A 161 -25.70 -1.65 10.93
C GLY A 161 -24.98 -2.39 9.82
N ALA A 162 -23.97 -1.76 9.23
CA ALA A 162 -23.23 -2.23 8.07
C ALA A 162 -21.74 -2.41 8.38
N TYR A 163 -21.01 -3.14 7.53
CA TYR A 163 -19.58 -3.35 7.69
C TYR A 163 -18.80 -2.36 6.83
N ILE A 164 -18.20 -1.35 7.47
CA ILE A 164 -17.54 -0.21 6.80
C ILE A 164 -16.52 -0.57 5.71
N ASN A 165 -15.69 -1.61 5.92
CA ASN A 165 -14.63 -1.96 4.97
C ASN A 165 -15.19 -2.50 3.64
N GLU A 166 -16.42 -3.01 3.68
CA GLU A 166 -17.21 -3.45 2.53
C GLU A 166 -18.52 -2.64 2.53
N GLY A 167 -18.46 -1.36 2.88
CA GLY A 167 -19.64 -0.49 3.02
C GLY A 167 -19.89 0.38 1.80
N ASN A 168 -21.13 0.84 1.60
CA ASN A 168 -21.42 1.93 0.67
C ASN A 168 -20.82 3.25 1.22
N PRO A 169 -19.78 3.84 0.60
CA PRO A 169 -19.14 5.06 1.11
C PRO A 169 -20.02 6.31 0.99
N TYR A 170 -21.15 6.22 0.28
CA TYR A 170 -22.12 7.30 0.11
C TYR A 170 -23.38 7.12 1.00
N ASN A 171 -23.44 6.10 1.85
CA ASN A 171 -24.53 5.92 2.81
C ASN A 171 -24.71 7.18 3.67
N THR A 172 -25.91 7.76 3.72
CA THR A 172 -26.17 9.00 4.48
C THR A 172 -26.29 8.78 5.99
N GLU A 173 -26.60 7.57 6.45
CA GLU A 173 -26.61 7.21 7.89
C GLU A 173 -25.33 6.48 8.32
N TRP A 174 -24.23 6.61 7.56
CA TRP A 174 -22.95 5.95 7.83
C TRP A 174 -22.49 6.00 9.31
N LYS A 175 -22.84 7.07 10.04
CA LYS A 175 -22.59 7.22 11.47
C LYS A 175 -23.27 6.12 12.30
N HIS A 176 -24.56 5.90 12.03
CA HIS A 176 -25.36 4.84 12.63
C HIS A 176 -24.89 3.48 12.11
N ASP A 177 -24.81 3.30 10.80
CA ASP A 177 -24.64 1.96 10.24
C ASP A 177 -23.22 1.43 10.49
N PHE A 178 -22.18 2.25 10.36
CA PHE A 178 -20.80 1.78 10.57
C PHE A 178 -20.32 1.81 12.02
N PHE A 179 -20.87 2.69 12.88
CA PHE A 179 -20.38 2.89 14.25
C PHE A 179 -21.44 2.75 15.35
N GLY A 180 -22.73 2.85 15.00
CA GLY A 180 -23.85 2.74 15.92
C GLY A 180 -23.72 3.65 17.12
N THR A 181 -24.11 3.14 18.29
CA THR A 181 -23.98 3.85 19.58
C THR A 181 -22.53 4.13 20.00
N SER A 182 -21.52 3.60 19.31
CA SER A 182 -20.12 3.97 19.53
C SER A 182 -19.69 5.26 18.82
N TYR A 183 -20.48 5.80 17.88
CA TYR A 183 -20.08 6.94 17.04
C TYR A 183 -19.57 8.14 17.87
N GLU A 184 -20.37 8.67 18.79
CA GLU A 184 -20.02 9.88 19.55
C GLU A 184 -18.76 9.69 20.42
N ARG A 185 -18.54 8.49 20.97
CA ARG A 185 -17.32 8.14 21.71
C ARG A 185 -16.10 8.13 20.77
N LEU A 186 -16.23 7.54 19.59
CA LEU A 186 -15.16 7.45 18.61
C LEU A 186 -14.86 8.83 17.98
N ALA A 187 -15.89 9.64 17.74
CA ALA A 187 -15.76 11.03 17.32
C ALA A 187 -15.06 11.88 18.39
N GLY A 188 -15.42 11.74 19.67
CA GLY A 188 -14.73 12.43 20.77
C GLY A 188 -13.26 12.01 20.92
N ILE A 189 -12.94 10.73 20.69
CA ILE A 189 -11.54 10.26 20.60
C ILE A 189 -10.86 10.90 19.38
N LYS A 190 -11.50 10.92 18.21
CA LYS A 190 -10.98 11.54 16.99
C LYS A 190 -10.68 13.03 17.22
N THR A 191 -11.62 13.83 17.71
CA THR A 191 -11.40 15.26 18.01
C THR A 191 -10.30 15.50 19.03
N LYS A 192 -10.09 14.57 19.98
CA LYS A 192 -9.01 14.68 20.98
C LYS A 192 -7.62 14.45 20.39
N TYR A 193 -7.48 13.49 19.46
CA TYR A 193 -6.18 13.03 18.95
C TYR A 193 -5.84 13.51 17.53
N ASP A 194 -6.84 13.94 16.76
CA ASP A 194 -6.70 14.68 15.51
C ASP A 194 -7.83 15.75 15.43
N PRO A 195 -7.66 16.89 16.14
CA PRO A 195 -8.60 18.01 16.10
C PRO A 195 -8.61 18.75 14.75
N THR A 196 -7.58 18.55 13.93
CA THR A 196 -7.38 19.19 12.63
C THR A 196 -8.03 18.44 11.47
N GLY A 197 -8.32 17.15 11.64
CA GLY A 197 -8.76 16.28 10.56
C GLY A 197 -7.65 15.90 9.57
N SER A 198 -6.38 15.96 9.98
CA SER A 198 -5.22 15.64 9.13
C SER A 198 -5.20 14.18 8.67
N LEU A 199 -5.89 13.30 9.39
CA LEU A 199 -6.20 11.94 8.96
C LEU A 199 -7.68 11.90 8.53
N TYR A 200 -8.00 12.35 7.31
CA TYR A 200 -9.37 12.29 6.78
C TYR A 200 -9.60 11.04 5.92
N ILE A 201 -10.72 10.35 6.14
CA ILE A 201 -11.17 9.21 5.30
C ILE A 201 -12.69 9.31 5.12
N LEU A 202 -13.16 9.18 3.87
CA LEU A 202 -14.58 9.20 3.53
C LEU A 202 -15.34 8.10 4.31
N ALA A 203 -16.42 8.49 4.99
CA ALA A 203 -17.29 7.65 5.84
C ALA A 203 -16.59 6.92 7.01
N GLY A 204 -15.31 7.20 7.31
CA GLY A 204 -14.59 6.62 8.43
C GLY A 204 -14.71 7.42 9.73
N ALA A 205 -14.51 6.76 10.87
CA ALA A 205 -13.98 7.39 12.08
C ALA A 205 -12.44 7.57 11.99
N THR A 206 -11.89 7.49 10.77
CA THR A 206 -10.47 7.24 10.41
C THR A 206 -10.01 5.82 10.73
N GLY A 207 -10.10 4.92 9.74
CA GLY A 207 -9.86 3.49 9.92
C GLY A 207 -8.38 3.12 10.12
N MET A 208 -8.14 2.09 10.93
CA MET A 208 -6.85 1.40 11.04
C MET A 208 -7.03 -0.05 11.52
N ARG A 209 -6.26 -0.99 10.94
CA ARG A 209 -5.52 -1.98 11.75
C ARG A 209 -4.36 -2.68 11.01
N TYR A 210 -3.21 -2.02 10.96
CA TYR A 210 -1.90 -2.68 11.15
C TYR A 210 -1.00 -1.93 12.16
N GLY A 211 -1.58 -1.01 12.95
CA GLY A 211 -0.83 -0.03 13.74
C GLY A 211 -0.44 1.22 12.94
N PHE A 212 -0.45 1.12 11.61
CA PHE A 212 -0.30 2.24 10.67
C PHE A 212 -1.60 2.48 9.89
N ALA A 213 -1.87 3.75 9.58
CA ALA A 213 -2.86 4.15 8.59
C ALA A 213 -2.16 4.22 7.24
N ALA A 214 -2.45 3.26 6.35
CA ALA A 214 -1.92 3.24 4.99
C ALA A 214 -2.95 3.84 4.05
N VAL A 215 -2.52 4.80 3.23
CA VAL A 215 -3.38 5.64 2.40
C VAL A 215 -2.63 5.92 1.10
N GLY A 216 -3.24 5.57 -0.03
CA GLY A 216 -2.67 5.72 -1.36
C GLY A 216 -3.53 6.63 -2.23
N THR A 217 -2.93 7.17 -3.29
CA THR A 217 -3.58 8.04 -4.26
C THR A 217 -3.31 7.56 -5.68
N ASP A 218 -4.24 7.80 -6.60
CA ASP A 218 -4.06 7.68 -8.05
C ASP A 218 -3.13 8.77 -8.61
N THR A 219 -2.61 9.66 -7.76
CA THR A 219 -1.79 10.82 -8.13
C THR A 219 -2.51 11.85 -9.02
N GLY A 220 -3.84 11.85 -9.02
CA GLY A 220 -4.68 12.82 -9.74
C GLY A 220 -5.05 12.42 -11.17
N HIS A 221 -4.86 11.16 -11.55
CA HIS A 221 -5.28 10.60 -12.83
C HIS A 221 -5.44 9.07 -12.77
N THR A 222 -6.32 8.50 -13.62
CA THR A 222 -6.63 7.05 -13.62
C THR A 222 -5.92 6.25 -14.70
N ASP A 223 -4.97 6.87 -15.40
CA ASP A 223 -4.13 6.25 -16.45
C ASP A 223 -2.71 6.01 -15.86
N SER A 224 -1.78 5.49 -16.64
CA SER A 224 -0.39 5.37 -16.20
C SER A 224 0.30 6.74 -16.04
N ASP A 225 1.16 6.87 -15.03
CA ASP A 225 2.20 7.91 -14.91
C ASP A 225 3.04 8.10 -16.19
N MET A 226 3.11 7.07 -17.05
CA MET A 226 3.83 7.08 -18.33
C MET A 226 2.97 7.55 -19.52
N SER A 227 1.68 7.79 -19.32
CA SER A 227 0.75 8.26 -20.33
C SER A 227 0.77 9.79 -20.46
N THR A 228 0.53 10.31 -21.66
CA THR A 228 0.39 11.76 -21.88
C THR A 228 -1.05 12.25 -21.72
N SER A 229 -2.03 11.33 -21.59
CA SER A 229 -3.48 11.61 -21.60
C SER A 229 -3.93 12.67 -20.58
N TRP A 230 -3.31 12.67 -19.40
CA TRP A 230 -3.62 13.56 -18.27
C TRP A 230 -2.76 14.83 -18.24
N THR A 231 -1.67 14.90 -19.01
CA THR A 231 -0.73 16.03 -18.99
C THR A 231 -1.28 17.31 -19.62
N GLY A 232 -2.46 17.24 -20.27
CA GLY A 232 -3.21 18.42 -20.71
C GLY A 232 -3.98 19.15 -19.59
N ASN A 233 -4.07 18.57 -18.38
CA ASN A 233 -4.81 19.14 -17.26
C ASN A 233 -3.84 19.71 -16.19
N PRO A 234 -3.80 21.04 -15.96
CA PRO A 234 -2.94 21.66 -14.94
C PRO A 234 -3.19 21.15 -13.51
N GLU A 235 -4.43 20.75 -13.21
CA GLU A 235 -4.77 20.20 -11.89
C GLU A 235 -4.16 18.81 -11.70
N SER A 236 -4.34 17.89 -12.67
CA SER A 236 -3.70 16.56 -12.64
C SER A 236 -2.17 16.64 -12.60
N ILE A 237 -1.56 17.62 -13.29
CA ILE A 237 -0.11 17.88 -13.16
C ILE A 237 0.24 18.32 -11.72
N THR A 238 -0.56 19.17 -11.10
CA THR A 238 -0.32 19.67 -9.73
C THR A 238 -0.48 18.55 -8.69
N ASP A 239 -1.48 17.71 -8.89
CA ASP A 239 -1.76 16.52 -8.08
C ASP A 239 -0.64 15.48 -8.16
N TRP A 240 -0.20 15.15 -9.39
CA TRP A 240 0.92 14.26 -9.62
C TRP A 240 2.23 14.85 -9.09
N ALA A 241 2.46 16.15 -9.30
CA ALA A 241 3.68 16.83 -8.87
C ALA A 241 3.86 16.79 -7.36
N TRP A 242 2.80 17.05 -6.58
CA TRP A 242 2.86 17.02 -5.11
C TRP A 242 1.49 16.89 -4.41
N ARG A 243 0.41 17.51 -4.91
CA ARG A 243 -0.79 17.80 -4.10
C ARG A 243 -1.59 16.56 -3.69
N ALA A 244 -1.93 15.67 -4.62
CA ALA A 244 -2.68 14.45 -4.28
C ALA A 244 -1.88 13.52 -3.35
N ASN A 245 -0.55 13.62 -3.36
CA ASN A 245 0.29 12.96 -2.36
C ASN A 245 0.27 13.71 -1.03
N HIS A 246 0.34 15.06 -1.01
CA HIS A 246 0.26 15.90 0.20
C HIS A 246 -0.95 15.52 1.06
N GLU A 247 -2.14 15.55 0.47
CA GLU A 247 -3.42 15.27 1.14
C GLU A 247 -3.60 13.80 1.60
N MET A 248 -2.72 12.85 1.21
CA MET A 248 -2.94 11.40 1.40
C MET A 248 -1.79 10.60 2.04
N THR A 249 -0.52 10.90 1.77
CA THR A 249 0.62 10.39 2.58
C THR A 249 0.89 8.87 2.55
N VAL A 250 1.12 8.28 1.36
CA VAL A 250 2.04 7.14 1.08
C VAL A 250 1.98 6.74 -0.41
N ILE A 251 3.00 6.21 -1.10
CA ILE A 251 4.45 6.53 -1.19
C ILE A 251 4.81 6.44 -2.69
N GLY A 252 5.63 7.37 -3.20
CA GLY A 252 6.38 7.23 -4.45
C GLY A 252 7.71 7.98 -4.33
N GLY A 253 8.81 7.48 -4.92
CA GLY A 253 10.15 7.96 -4.55
C GLY A 253 10.39 9.46 -4.76
N ARG A 254 9.93 10.01 -5.89
CA ARG A 254 10.00 11.46 -6.16
C ARG A 254 9.06 12.24 -5.23
N GLN A 255 7.81 11.79 -5.09
CA GLN A 255 6.79 12.49 -4.32
C GLN A 255 7.18 12.57 -2.83
N SER A 256 7.79 11.50 -2.29
CA SER A 256 8.32 11.44 -0.92
C SER A 256 9.37 12.52 -0.67
N LEU A 257 10.39 12.63 -1.52
CA LEU A 257 11.42 13.67 -1.39
C LEU A 257 10.87 15.08 -1.62
N LYS A 258 9.93 15.26 -2.56
CA LYS A 258 9.35 16.58 -2.86
C LYS A 258 8.49 17.09 -1.70
N LYS A 259 7.72 16.21 -1.06
CA LYS A 259 7.01 16.50 0.18
C LYS A 259 7.95 16.93 1.30
N MET A 260 8.99 16.14 1.58
CA MET A 260 9.94 16.42 2.67
C MET A 260 10.54 17.83 2.62
N GLN A 261 10.69 18.42 1.44
CA GLN A 261 11.16 19.80 1.25
C GLN A 261 10.10 20.90 1.39
N MET A 262 8.82 20.58 1.16
CA MET A 262 7.74 21.57 1.08
C MET A 262 6.78 21.52 2.27
N PHE A 263 6.54 20.31 2.77
CA PHE A 263 5.65 19.95 3.87
C PHE A 263 6.42 18.99 4.79
N PRO A 264 7.53 19.45 5.41
CA PRO A 264 8.33 18.60 6.27
C PRO A 264 7.48 17.98 7.38
N GLU A 265 6.57 18.74 7.99
CA GLU A 265 5.64 18.32 9.04
C GLU A 265 4.77 17.08 8.75
N ASP A 266 4.60 16.67 7.49
CA ASP A 266 3.79 15.51 7.10
C ASP A 266 4.30 14.14 7.64
N TYR A 267 5.57 14.03 8.08
CA TYR A 267 6.19 12.75 8.49
C TYR A 267 7.24 12.89 9.58
N ASP A 268 7.29 11.95 10.54
CA ASP A 268 8.46 11.83 11.44
C ASP A 268 9.64 11.07 10.80
N GLY A 269 9.34 10.13 9.90
CA GLY A 269 10.34 9.40 9.11
C GLY A 269 9.82 8.99 7.74
N VAL A 270 10.69 8.96 6.72
CA VAL A 270 10.32 8.64 5.33
C VAL A 270 11.23 7.56 4.74
N ALA A 271 10.60 6.54 4.13
CA ALA A 271 11.24 5.57 3.25
C ALA A 271 10.97 5.92 1.78
N ALA A 272 12.00 6.12 0.96
CA ALA A 272 11.84 6.33 -0.49
C ALA A 272 12.59 5.29 -1.32
N GLY A 273 11.92 4.66 -2.29
CA GLY A 273 12.52 3.74 -3.26
C GLY A 273 12.76 4.40 -4.61
N CYS A 274 13.94 4.18 -5.22
CA CYS A 274 14.35 4.65 -6.55
C CYS A 274 13.83 6.04 -6.95
N PRO A 275 14.11 7.10 -6.14
CA PRO A 275 13.50 8.41 -6.33
C PRO A 275 13.88 9.05 -7.68
N ALA A 276 12.89 9.26 -8.54
CA ALA A 276 12.98 10.09 -9.76
C ALA A 276 13.03 11.61 -9.44
N TRP A 277 13.83 11.96 -8.43
CA TRP A 277 13.99 13.27 -7.81
C TRP A 277 14.13 14.40 -8.82
N TRP A 278 15.05 14.21 -9.77
CA TRP A 278 15.44 15.24 -10.72
C TRP A 278 14.77 15.01 -12.08
N THR A 279 13.44 14.90 -12.12
CA THR A 279 12.69 14.42 -13.30
C THR A 279 13.06 15.12 -14.60
N THR A 280 13.29 16.44 -14.57
CA THR A 280 13.76 17.20 -15.75
C THR A 280 15.08 16.67 -16.31
N GLN A 281 16.03 16.27 -15.45
CA GLN A 281 17.29 15.64 -15.85
C GLN A 281 17.23 14.11 -15.98
N SER A 282 16.30 13.41 -15.31
CA SER A 282 16.04 11.99 -15.58
C SER A 282 15.43 11.80 -16.97
N GLN A 283 14.51 12.68 -17.38
CA GLN A 283 13.96 12.70 -18.73
C GLN A 283 15.01 13.17 -19.75
N LEU A 284 15.86 14.16 -19.43
CA LEU A 284 17.01 14.47 -20.27
C LEU A 284 18.08 13.37 -20.28
N TRP A 285 18.17 12.50 -19.28
CA TRP A 285 19.07 11.32 -19.29
C TRP A 285 18.51 10.20 -20.16
N ASN A 286 17.21 9.91 -20.07
CA ASN A 286 16.53 9.00 -20.99
C ASN A 286 16.63 9.52 -22.43
N LEU A 287 16.43 10.83 -22.64
CA LEU A 287 16.67 11.49 -23.90
C LEU A 287 18.16 11.48 -24.30
N LYS A 288 19.11 11.62 -23.37
CA LYS A 288 20.57 11.51 -23.62
C LYS A 288 20.91 10.10 -24.09
N GLN A 289 20.34 9.05 -23.48
CA GLN A 289 20.49 7.66 -23.93
C GLN A 289 19.92 7.45 -25.34
N THR A 290 18.77 8.04 -25.66
CA THR A 290 18.19 8.01 -27.02
C THR A 290 19.00 8.83 -28.03
N LEU A 291 19.52 9.99 -27.65
CA LEU A 291 20.29 10.91 -28.51
C LEU A 291 21.74 10.45 -28.72
N TYR A 292 22.36 9.79 -27.74
CA TYR A 292 23.63 9.07 -27.92
C TYR A 292 23.50 7.97 -28.98
N GLN A 293 22.28 7.49 -29.25
CA GLN A 293 22.00 6.49 -30.28
C GLN A 293 21.57 7.09 -31.64
N SER A 294 21.20 8.38 -31.74
CA SER A 294 20.90 9.00 -33.04
C SER A 294 20.71 10.53 -33.07
N PRO A 295 21.12 11.19 -34.18
CA PRO A 295 22.32 10.94 -34.98
C PRO A 295 23.52 11.72 -34.41
N ALA A 296 24.73 11.24 -34.67
CA ALA A 296 25.94 11.97 -34.28
C ALA A 296 25.95 13.38 -34.92
N ASN A 297 26.26 14.39 -34.09
CA ASN A 297 26.56 15.80 -34.45
C ASN A 297 25.37 16.77 -34.62
N SER A 298 24.22 16.60 -33.95
CA SER A 298 23.13 17.59 -33.97
C SER A 298 23.36 18.81 -33.06
N SER A 299 22.71 19.95 -33.36
CA SER A 299 22.84 21.24 -32.67
C SER A 299 21.90 21.44 -31.46
N HIS A 300 21.30 20.37 -30.93
CA HIS A 300 20.26 20.43 -29.88
C HIS A 300 20.78 20.40 -28.43
N THR A 301 22.05 20.72 -28.20
CA THR A 301 22.64 20.79 -26.85
C THR A 301 22.12 21.99 -26.07
N ILE A 302 21.53 21.76 -24.88
CA ILE A 302 21.10 22.85 -23.98
C ILE A 302 22.35 23.52 -23.36
N PRO A 303 22.51 24.84 -23.47
CA PRO A 303 23.69 25.55 -22.94
C PRO A 303 23.67 25.66 -21.41
N THR A 304 24.85 25.65 -20.81
CA THR A 304 25.10 25.72 -19.36
C THR A 304 24.49 26.93 -18.65
N SER A 305 24.16 28.00 -19.40
CA SER A 305 23.47 29.19 -18.89
C SER A 305 22.05 28.94 -18.38
N MET A 306 21.41 27.81 -18.74
CA MET A 306 20.06 27.47 -18.29
C MET A 306 20.02 26.66 -16.98
N PHE A 307 21.17 26.28 -16.42
CA PHE A 307 21.23 25.32 -15.31
C PHE A 307 20.81 25.90 -13.95
N SER A 308 20.89 27.21 -13.74
CA SER A 308 20.54 27.86 -12.47
C SER A 308 19.03 27.84 -12.16
N VAL A 309 18.17 27.64 -13.17
CA VAL A 309 16.71 27.73 -13.05
C VAL A 309 16.04 26.38 -12.72
N ILE A 310 16.73 25.25 -12.94
CA ILE A 310 16.06 23.93 -13.03
C ILE A 310 16.15 23.05 -11.77
N ALA A 311 17.17 23.20 -10.90
CA ALA A 311 17.23 22.48 -9.62
C ALA A 311 18.18 23.12 -8.62
N ASN A 312 17.63 23.80 -7.60
CA ASN A 312 18.40 24.31 -6.45
C ASN A 312 17.51 24.41 -5.20
N ASN A 313 16.95 23.29 -4.74
CA ASN A 313 16.66 23.13 -3.32
C ASN A 313 17.28 21.82 -2.81
N PHE A 314 18.30 21.97 -1.99
CA PHE A 314 19.01 20.90 -1.28
C PHE A 314 19.03 21.18 0.24
N ASP A 315 18.25 22.17 0.67
CA ASP A 315 18.16 22.55 2.07
C ASP A 315 17.16 21.62 2.79
N LEU A 316 17.70 20.73 3.62
CA LEU A 316 16.91 19.86 4.50
C LEU A 316 16.94 20.34 5.96
N LEU A 317 17.39 21.57 6.22
CA LEU A 317 17.39 22.20 7.55
C LEU A 317 16.00 22.17 8.24
N PRO A 318 14.85 22.34 7.54
CA PRO A 318 13.53 22.19 8.18
C PRO A 318 13.26 20.78 8.72
N ILE A 319 13.84 19.74 8.10
CA ILE A 319 13.70 18.34 8.51
C ILE A 319 14.62 18.06 9.70
N TYR A 320 15.87 18.53 9.63
CA TYR A 320 16.83 18.40 10.72
C TYR A 320 16.34 19.11 12.00
N ASN A 321 15.86 20.35 11.89
CA ASN A 321 15.45 21.18 13.04
C ASN A 321 14.27 20.60 13.84
N ARG A 322 13.46 19.73 13.25
CA ARG A 322 12.34 19.05 13.90
C ARG A 322 12.65 17.58 14.29
N GLY A 323 13.88 17.12 14.07
CA GLY A 323 14.32 15.76 14.37
C GLY A 323 13.82 14.68 13.40
N GLY A 324 13.33 15.06 12.22
CA GLY A 324 12.84 14.10 11.23
C GLY A 324 13.98 13.38 10.52
N ILE A 325 13.76 12.12 10.13
CA ILE A 325 14.78 11.28 9.51
C ILE A 325 14.43 10.81 8.09
N LEU A 326 15.46 10.62 7.27
CA LEU A 326 15.36 10.21 5.87
C LEU A 326 16.16 8.93 5.62
N LEU A 327 15.47 7.88 5.18
CA LEU A 327 16.06 6.64 4.69
C LEU A 327 15.60 6.39 3.25
N TYR A 328 16.52 6.23 2.29
CA TYR A 328 16.14 5.82 0.94
C TYR A 328 17.17 4.88 0.30
N TYR A 329 16.81 4.29 -0.85
CA TYR A 329 17.72 3.45 -1.60
C TYR A 329 17.53 3.59 -3.12
N HIS A 330 18.54 3.14 -3.86
CA HIS A 330 18.53 3.15 -5.32
C HIS A 330 19.18 1.89 -5.89
N GLY A 331 18.55 1.29 -6.90
CA GLY A 331 19.09 0.13 -7.61
C GLY A 331 20.29 0.48 -8.48
N LEU A 332 21.39 -0.25 -8.37
CA LEU A 332 22.56 -0.05 -9.24
C LEU A 332 22.38 -0.66 -10.64
N ALA A 333 21.35 -1.48 -10.85
CA ALA A 333 20.91 -1.93 -12.17
C ALA A 333 19.62 -1.20 -12.64
N ASP A 334 19.25 -0.08 -12.00
CA ASP A 334 18.11 0.74 -12.40
C ASP A 334 18.38 1.42 -13.76
N GLY A 335 17.76 0.88 -14.81
CA GLY A 335 17.82 1.41 -16.18
C GLY A 335 16.82 2.53 -16.47
N THR A 336 15.92 2.86 -15.53
CA THR A 336 14.84 3.84 -15.71
C THR A 336 15.16 5.18 -15.03
N VAL A 337 15.81 5.13 -13.85
CA VAL A 337 16.28 6.29 -13.10
C VAL A 337 17.74 6.10 -12.74
N ALA A 338 18.62 6.91 -13.32
CA ALA A 338 20.07 6.77 -13.16
C ALA A 338 20.52 6.86 -11.68
N PRO A 339 21.22 5.86 -11.12
CA PRO A 339 21.68 5.88 -9.72
C PRO A 339 22.67 7.01 -9.40
N GLY A 340 23.33 7.61 -10.41
CA GLY A 340 24.17 8.80 -10.21
C GLY A 340 23.38 10.02 -9.72
N ALA A 341 22.08 10.13 -10.02
CA ALA A 341 21.23 11.24 -9.60
C ALA A 341 21.11 11.35 -8.08
N ILE A 342 21.14 10.21 -7.37
CA ILE A 342 20.97 10.20 -5.91
C ILE A 342 22.27 10.45 -5.15
N VAL A 343 23.41 10.02 -5.71
CA VAL A 343 24.74 10.40 -5.22
C VAL A 343 24.94 11.90 -5.38
N TYR A 344 24.50 12.47 -6.52
CA TYR A 344 24.49 13.92 -6.72
C TYR A 344 23.62 14.65 -5.68
N PHE A 345 22.41 14.17 -5.40
CA PHE A 345 21.53 14.76 -4.39
C PHE A 345 22.17 14.77 -2.99
N HIS A 346 22.69 13.61 -2.54
CA HIS A 346 23.40 13.50 -1.26
C HIS A 346 24.58 14.48 -1.16
N ASP A 347 25.45 14.51 -2.18
CA ASP A 347 26.63 15.37 -2.15
C ASP A 347 26.25 16.87 -2.12
N HIS A 348 25.07 17.26 -2.64
CA HIS A 348 24.58 18.63 -2.54
C HIS A 348 23.91 18.95 -1.20
N VAL A 349 23.14 18.02 -0.62
CA VAL A 349 22.65 18.12 0.77
C VAL A 349 23.82 18.29 1.74
N ALA A 350 24.88 17.48 1.60
CA ALA A 350 26.09 17.58 2.40
C ALA A 350 26.82 18.92 2.22
N ARG A 351 26.93 19.43 0.98
CA ARG A 351 27.50 20.77 0.73
C ARG A 351 26.66 21.90 1.34
N THR A 352 25.34 21.76 1.41
CA THR A 352 24.46 22.78 1.99
C THR A 352 24.51 22.79 3.52
N LEU A 353 24.48 21.61 4.16
CA LEU A 353 24.29 21.50 5.61
C LEU A 353 25.58 21.37 6.43
N THR A 354 26.64 20.76 5.88
CA THR A 354 27.92 20.63 6.61
C THR A 354 28.52 21.99 7.02
N PRO A 355 28.48 23.06 6.19
CA PRO A 355 28.93 24.39 6.60
C PRO A 355 28.12 25.02 7.74
N MET A 356 26.90 24.54 7.98
CA MET A 356 26.06 24.94 9.12
C MET A 356 26.37 24.16 10.42
N GLY A 357 27.35 23.25 10.39
CA GLY A 357 27.72 22.38 11.51
C GLY A 357 26.88 21.11 11.63
N ILE A 358 25.98 20.86 10.66
CA ILE A 358 25.07 19.71 10.67
C ILE A 358 25.76 18.52 9.98
N LYS A 359 25.78 17.37 10.65
CA LYS A 359 26.21 16.11 10.04
C LYS A 359 25.00 15.46 9.37
N VAL A 360 25.10 15.21 8.07
CA VAL A 360 24.03 14.58 7.28
C VAL A 360 23.67 13.20 7.86
N ASP A 361 24.68 12.38 8.15
CA ASP A 361 24.56 11.04 8.76
C ASP A 361 23.71 10.96 10.04
N ASP A 362 23.52 12.05 10.79
CA ASP A 362 22.73 12.06 12.03
C ASP A 362 21.22 11.87 11.74
N PHE A 363 20.75 12.25 10.54
CA PHE A 363 19.33 12.22 10.15
C PHE A 363 19.07 11.69 8.73
N TYR A 364 20.11 11.34 7.97
CA TYR A 364 20.01 10.95 6.56
C TYR A 364 20.87 9.73 6.27
N ARG A 365 20.26 8.66 5.76
CA ARG A 365 20.94 7.43 5.33
C ARG A 365 20.47 7.02 3.95
N PHE A 366 21.40 6.54 3.12
CA PHE A 366 21.01 5.89 1.87
C PHE A 366 21.87 4.72 1.44
N PHE A 367 21.26 3.86 0.64
CA PHE A 367 21.78 2.56 0.26
C PHE A 367 21.80 2.41 -1.26
N LEU A 368 22.97 2.12 -1.83
CA LEU A 368 23.11 1.75 -3.24
C LEU A 368 23.07 0.23 -3.34
N VAL A 369 22.04 -0.30 -4.01
CA VAL A 369 21.70 -1.74 -3.98
C VAL A 369 22.28 -2.46 -5.20
N PRO A 370 23.30 -3.34 -5.06
CA PRO A 370 23.93 -4.00 -6.19
C PRO A 370 22.99 -5.01 -6.85
N GLY A 371 22.67 -4.78 -8.12
CA GLY A 371 21.84 -5.68 -8.93
C GLY A 371 20.33 -5.56 -8.72
N LEU A 372 19.83 -4.59 -7.94
CA LEU A 372 18.42 -4.21 -7.96
C LEU A 372 18.14 -3.35 -9.21
N GLU A 373 17.05 -3.66 -9.93
CA GLU A 373 16.57 -2.90 -11.09
C GLU A 373 15.69 -1.72 -10.65
N HIS A 374 14.78 -1.23 -11.51
CA HIS A 374 13.88 -0.14 -11.15
C HIS A 374 12.80 -0.61 -10.16
N CYS A 375 12.90 -0.17 -8.91
CA CYS A 375 12.00 -0.48 -7.79
C CYS A 375 11.90 -1.95 -7.33
N THR A 376 12.06 -2.94 -8.22
CA THR A 376 11.94 -4.38 -7.93
C THR A 376 12.86 -5.21 -8.83
N GLY A 377 13.06 -6.48 -8.51
CA GLY A 377 13.76 -7.43 -9.37
C GLY A 377 15.28 -7.31 -9.40
N THR A 378 15.89 -8.17 -10.22
CA THR A 378 17.34 -8.21 -10.49
C THR A 378 17.55 -8.75 -11.91
N PRO A 379 18.54 -8.26 -12.68
CA PRO A 379 18.77 -8.78 -14.02
C PRO A 379 19.02 -10.28 -13.95
N SER A 380 18.43 -11.04 -14.87
CA SER A 380 18.53 -12.51 -14.90
C SER A 380 19.98 -13.03 -14.96
N THR A 381 20.90 -12.21 -15.47
CA THR A 381 22.35 -12.46 -15.52
C THR A 381 23.10 -12.15 -14.22
N MET A 382 22.53 -11.38 -13.30
CA MET A 382 23.16 -10.99 -12.03
C MET A 382 22.70 -11.83 -10.84
N ASN A 383 21.41 -12.22 -10.80
CA ASN A 383 20.81 -13.03 -9.73
C ASN A 383 21.18 -12.55 -8.31
N ALA A 384 21.13 -11.24 -8.08
CA ALA A 384 21.65 -10.62 -6.86
C ALA A 384 20.65 -10.70 -5.69
N PRO A 385 21.11 -10.62 -4.43
CA PRO A 385 20.24 -10.31 -3.29
C PRO A 385 19.75 -8.87 -3.40
N TRP A 386 18.44 -8.69 -3.59
CA TRP A 386 17.82 -7.38 -3.87
C TRP A 386 16.67 -7.03 -2.93
N TYR A 387 16.08 -8.02 -2.24
CA TYR A 387 14.86 -7.84 -1.45
C TYR A 387 15.16 -7.56 0.03
N PHE A 388 14.57 -6.50 0.58
CA PHE A 388 14.68 -6.10 1.99
C PHE A 388 13.46 -5.27 2.46
N ALA A 389 12.27 -5.56 1.90
CA ALA A 389 10.98 -4.95 2.26
C ALA A 389 10.83 -3.42 2.07
N GLY A 390 11.63 -2.81 1.19
CA GLY A 390 11.44 -1.41 0.84
C GLY A 390 10.23 -1.14 -0.07
N PRO A 391 9.78 0.13 -0.15
CA PRO A 391 8.66 0.53 -1.00
C PRO A 391 8.82 0.04 -2.45
N ASN A 392 7.78 -0.63 -2.96
CA ASN A 392 7.71 -1.22 -4.29
C ASN A 392 8.65 -2.42 -4.57
N LEU A 393 9.41 -2.92 -3.58
CA LEU A 393 10.20 -4.16 -3.77
C LEU A 393 9.30 -5.42 -3.81
N ALA A 394 8.15 -5.40 -3.12
CA ALA A 394 7.16 -6.48 -3.18
C ALA A 394 6.21 -6.32 -4.39
N ALA A 395 6.25 -7.25 -5.34
CA ALA A 395 5.28 -7.33 -6.44
C ALA A 395 3.89 -7.85 -5.97
N THR A 396 3.86 -8.57 -4.86
CA THR A 396 2.65 -9.09 -4.22
C THR A 396 2.81 -9.03 -2.71
N LEU A 397 1.86 -8.43 -1.99
CA LEU A 397 1.83 -8.49 -0.53
C LEU A 397 1.32 -9.87 -0.10
N SER A 398 2.25 -10.73 0.35
CA SER A 398 1.95 -12.05 0.90
C SER A 398 1.30 -11.95 2.29
N THR A 399 0.39 -12.88 2.61
CA THR A 399 -0.25 -12.99 3.94
C THR A 399 0.65 -13.63 5.01
N SER A 400 1.86 -14.07 4.65
CA SER A 400 2.93 -14.35 5.62
C SER A 400 3.27 -13.06 6.36
N ALA A 401 3.17 -13.05 7.69
CA ALA A 401 3.08 -11.86 8.54
C ALA A 401 4.33 -10.94 8.64
N HIS A 402 5.23 -10.98 7.66
CA HIS A 402 6.48 -10.25 7.62
C HIS A 402 6.74 -9.70 6.22
N SER A 403 7.13 -8.43 6.16
CA SER A 403 7.48 -7.72 4.93
C SER A 403 8.65 -8.39 4.20
N THR A 404 9.58 -9.03 4.92
CA THR A 404 10.61 -9.93 4.38
C THR A 404 10.31 -11.37 4.79
N PRO A 405 10.09 -12.30 3.82
CA PRO A 405 9.78 -13.70 4.13
C PRO A 405 10.77 -14.34 5.13
N GLY A 406 10.24 -14.85 6.24
CA GLY A 406 11.02 -15.51 7.29
C GLY A 406 11.73 -14.60 8.30
N TYR A 407 11.62 -13.27 8.20
CA TYR A 407 12.35 -12.33 9.05
C TYR A 407 11.48 -11.20 9.59
N SER A 408 11.60 -10.91 10.89
CA SER A 408 10.87 -9.84 11.58
C SER A 408 11.84 -8.87 12.29
N ASP A 409 12.95 -8.55 11.63
CA ASP A 409 14.08 -7.84 12.24
C ASP A 409 14.55 -6.62 11.40
N PRO A 410 14.95 -5.51 12.04
CA PRO A 410 15.34 -4.27 11.35
C PRO A 410 16.65 -4.37 10.55
N ARG A 411 17.37 -5.51 10.58
CA ARG A 411 18.52 -5.72 9.69
C ARG A 411 18.11 -6.27 8.33
N ARG A 412 16.87 -6.75 8.15
CA ARG A 412 16.36 -7.36 6.90
C ARG A 412 15.08 -6.74 6.36
N ASP A 413 14.57 -5.74 7.06
CA ASP A 413 13.37 -4.98 6.70
C ASP A 413 13.65 -3.49 6.92
N VAL A 414 13.64 -2.71 5.84
CA VAL A 414 13.94 -1.27 5.88
C VAL A 414 12.84 -0.43 6.52
N LEU A 415 11.59 -0.89 6.54
CA LEU A 415 10.53 -0.22 7.27
C LEU A 415 10.76 -0.39 8.78
N LEU A 416 11.09 -1.60 9.23
CA LEU A 416 11.48 -1.84 10.62
C LEU A 416 12.79 -1.13 10.98
N ALA A 417 13.74 -1.00 10.05
CA ALA A 417 14.97 -0.22 10.24
C ALA A 417 14.66 1.28 10.45
N LEU A 418 13.77 1.85 9.61
CA LEU A 418 13.31 3.22 9.74
C LEU A 418 12.58 3.44 11.07
N MET A 419 11.63 2.56 11.44
CA MET A 419 10.94 2.62 12.74
C MET A 419 11.93 2.58 13.90
N THR A 420 12.91 1.67 13.86
CA THR A 420 13.95 1.56 14.90
C THR A 420 14.78 2.84 15.02
N TRP A 421 15.00 3.55 13.92
CA TRP A 421 15.69 4.83 13.92
C TRP A 421 14.80 5.99 14.44
N VAL A 422 13.52 6.06 14.05
CA VAL A 422 12.57 7.06 14.59
C VAL A 422 12.40 6.87 16.10
N GLU A 423 12.07 5.65 16.53
CA GLU A 423 11.62 5.37 17.90
C GLU A 423 12.78 5.24 18.89
N ASN A 424 13.90 4.65 18.47
CA ASN A 424 15.03 4.32 19.35
C ASN A 424 16.33 5.05 18.97
N GLY A 425 16.29 6.01 18.05
CA GLY A 425 17.46 6.81 17.63
C GLY A 425 18.59 6.00 16.97
N THR A 426 18.33 4.74 16.58
CA THR A 426 19.37 3.81 16.11
C THR A 426 19.37 3.72 14.59
N ALA A 427 20.25 4.49 13.95
CA ALA A 427 20.39 4.51 12.49
C ALA A 427 20.94 3.18 11.94
N PRO A 428 20.46 2.69 10.78
CA PRO A 428 21.01 1.50 10.15
C PRO A 428 22.32 1.79 9.41
N ASP A 429 23.43 1.19 9.85
CA ASP A 429 24.71 1.21 9.11
C ASP A 429 24.70 0.26 7.90
N ASN A 430 23.88 -0.81 7.96
CA ASN A 430 23.68 -1.77 6.88
C ASN A 430 22.28 -2.40 6.94
N ILE A 431 21.79 -2.82 5.77
CA ILE A 431 20.56 -3.61 5.59
C ILE A 431 20.91 -4.84 4.76
N ILE A 432 20.53 -6.03 5.22
CA ILE A 432 20.78 -7.30 4.55
C ILE A 432 19.69 -7.53 3.51
N ALA A 433 20.06 -7.45 2.23
CA ALA A 433 19.21 -7.88 1.14
C ALA A 433 19.29 -9.39 0.92
N THR A 434 18.17 -9.95 0.47
CA THR A 434 17.96 -11.37 0.26
C THR A 434 17.57 -11.64 -1.19
N LYS A 435 18.07 -12.74 -1.76
CA LYS A 435 17.47 -13.42 -2.91
C LYS A 435 16.75 -14.66 -2.37
N PHE A 436 15.48 -14.79 -2.71
CA PHE A 436 14.69 -15.98 -2.42
C PHE A 436 14.69 -16.95 -3.60
N ASN A 437 14.55 -18.25 -3.31
CA ASN A 437 14.11 -19.25 -4.28
C ASN A 437 12.59 -19.13 -4.50
N ASP A 438 12.04 -19.87 -5.46
CA ASP A 438 10.61 -19.84 -5.80
C ASP A 438 9.72 -20.37 -4.66
N ASP A 439 10.27 -21.17 -3.75
CA ASP A 439 9.63 -21.66 -2.52
C ASP A 439 9.79 -20.70 -1.30
N LEU A 440 10.27 -19.48 -1.55
CA LEU A 440 10.60 -18.46 -0.54
C LEU A 440 11.69 -18.86 0.47
N THR A 441 12.45 -19.94 0.24
CA THR A 441 13.68 -20.20 1.00
C THR A 441 14.78 -19.22 0.61
N VAL A 442 15.69 -18.93 1.54
CA VAL A 442 16.82 -18.02 1.32
C VAL A 442 17.83 -18.68 0.38
N ALA A 443 18.04 -18.09 -0.80
CA ALA A 443 19.06 -18.52 -1.74
C ALA A 443 20.41 -17.86 -1.43
N LYS A 444 20.40 -16.53 -1.20
CA LYS A 444 21.61 -15.70 -1.01
C LYS A 444 21.29 -14.47 -0.16
N GLN A 445 22.22 -14.02 0.68
CA GLN A 445 22.14 -12.75 1.40
C GLN A 445 23.42 -11.92 1.25
N ARG A 446 23.28 -10.58 1.26
CA ARG A 446 24.40 -9.63 1.23
C ARG A 446 24.04 -8.38 2.03
N PRO A 447 24.94 -7.84 2.89
CA PRO A 447 24.73 -6.53 3.50
C PRO A 447 24.89 -5.43 2.44
N ILE A 448 23.95 -4.49 2.42
CA ILE A 448 24.06 -3.22 1.71
C ILE A 448 24.43 -2.18 2.76
N CYS A 449 25.57 -1.52 2.59
CA CYS A 449 26.06 -0.54 3.55
C CYS A 449 25.48 0.85 3.26
N ALA A 450 25.32 1.67 4.31
CA ALA A 450 25.00 3.07 4.15
C ALA A 450 26.15 3.78 3.41
N PHE A 451 25.84 4.47 2.32
CA PHE A 451 26.81 5.23 1.54
C PHE A 451 27.50 6.29 2.45
N PRO A 452 28.83 6.50 2.33
CA PRO A 452 29.74 6.04 1.27
C PRO A 452 30.35 4.64 1.49
N ASN A 453 29.94 3.89 2.50
CA ASN A 453 30.45 2.54 2.73
C ASN A 453 29.96 1.54 1.69
N GLN A 454 30.70 0.46 1.52
CA GLN A 454 30.34 -0.66 0.64
C GLN A 454 30.64 -2.01 1.32
N ALA A 455 29.91 -3.04 0.91
CA ALA A 455 30.21 -4.41 1.27
C ALA A 455 31.24 -5.00 0.31
N LYS A 456 32.33 -5.53 0.83
CA LYS A 456 33.40 -6.20 0.08
C LYS A 456 33.57 -7.63 0.57
N TYR A 457 33.48 -8.58 -0.36
CA TYR A 457 33.89 -9.96 -0.11
C TYR A 457 35.41 -10.06 -0.17
N ASP A 458 36.04 -10.72 0.81
CA ASP A 458 37.50 -10.84 0.89
C ASP A 458 38.05 -12.10 0.20
N GLY A 459 37.16 -12.96 -0.30
CA GLY A 459 37.50 -14.25 -0.92
C GLY A 459 37.31 -15.45 0.00
N THR A 460 36.99 -15.26 1.28
CA THR A 460 36.91 -16.32 2.29
C THR A 460 35.47 -16.60 2.75
N GLY A 461 35.19 -17.87 3.10
CA GLY A 461 33.86 -18.30 3.54
C GLY A 461 32.89 -18.59 2.39
N ASN A 462 31.59 -18.39 2.65
CA ASN A 462 30.54 -18.54 1.65
C ASN A 462 30.03 -17.16 1.23
N VAL A 463 30.24 -16.79 -0.03
CA VAL A 463 29.83 -15.52 -0.64
C VAL A 463 28.33 -15.23 -0.55
N ASP A 464 27.50 -16.27 -0.39
CA ASP A 464 26.04 -16.16 -0.28
C ASP A 464 25.53 -15.91 1.16
N VAL A 465 26.44 -15.80 2.14
CA VAL A 465 26.13 -15.51 3.56
C VAL A 465 26.52 -14.07 3.87
N ALA A 466 25.60 -13.28 4.44
CA ALA A 466 25.79 -11.86 4.66
C ALA A 466 26.98 -11.53 5.59
N GLU A 467 27.19 -12.36 6.61
CA GLU A 467 28.26 -12.23 7.61
C GLU A 467 29.68 -12.43 7.04
N MET A 468 29.81 -12.92 5.80
CA MET A 468 31.10 -13.12 5.10
C MET A 468 31.52 -11.89 4.27
N TRP A 469 30.81 -10.77 4.40
CA TRP A 469 31.11 -9.51 3.71
C TRP A 469 31.58 -8.44 4.71
N LEU A 470 32.71 -7.81 4.40
CA LEU A 470 33.30 -6.75 5.21
C LEU A 470 32.75 -5.38 4.79
N VAL A 471 32.52 -4.49 5.75
CA VAL A 471 32.22 -3.07 5.48
C VAL A 471 33.54 -2.35 5.20
N VAL A 472 33.62 -1.65 4.07
CA VAL A 472 34.75 -0.79 3.71
C VAL A 472 34.28 0.62 3.38
N LEU A 473 34.98 1.61 3.95
CA LEU A 473 34.86 3.02 3.58
C LEU A 473 35.40 3.20 2.15
N THR A 474 34.67 3.91 1.28
CA THR A 474 35.28 4.47 0.08
C THR A 474 36.04 5.74 0.44
N GLU A 475 37.29 5.58 0.86
CA GLU A 475 38.20 6.72 0.90
C GLU A 475 38.34 7.34 -0.50
N LYS A 476 38.54 8.66 -0.51
CA LYS A 476 38.93 9.38 -1.70
C LYS A 476 40.41 9.04 -1.96
N GLU A 477 40.66 7.97 -2.73
CA GLU A 477 42.02 7.45 -2.96
C GLU A 477 42.99 8.57 -3.39
N ALA A 478 43.80 9.01 -2.45
CA ALA A 478 45.00 9.76 -2.73
C ALA A 478 46.05 8.78 -3.25
N ASN A 479 46.29 8.83 -4.56
CA ASN A 479 47.30 8.07 -5.31
C ASN A 479 47.03 6.57 -5.57
N GLY A 480 46.55 6.28 -6.79
CA GLY A 480 47.43 5.56 -7.72
C GLY A 480 47.23 4.07 -7.97
N THR A 481 46.14 3.44 -7.53
CA THR A 481 45.84 2.03 -7.86
C THR A 481 44.43 1.84 -8.42
N ASN A 482 44.29 0.92 -9.39
CA ASN A 482 43.02 0.66 -10.08
C ASN A 482 42.01 -0.11 -9.20
N ALA A 483 41.37 0.58 -8.26
CA ALA A 483 40.13 0.13 -7.64
C ALA A 483 38.95 0.91 -8.25
N THR A 484 37.96 0.20 -8.81
CA THR A 484 36.82 0.85 -9.46
C THR A 484 35.84 1.39 -8.41
N ASN A 485 36.10 2.62 -7.94
CA ASN A 485 35.22 3.33 -7.02
C ASN A 485 33.82 3.51 -7.65
N ILE A 486 32.75 3.33 -6.86
CA ILE A 486 31.38 3.55 -7.36
C ILE A 486 31.16 5.00 -7.83
N ARG A 487 31.87 5.97 -7.23
CA ARG A 487 31.92 7.35 -7.71
C ARG A 487 32.55 7.45 -9.10
N SER A 488 33.60 6.69 -9.42
CA SER A 488 34.20 6.72 -10.77
C SER A 488 33.41 5.91 -11.80
N LEU A 489 32.62 4.92 -11.38
CA LEU A 489 31.64 4.25 -12.26
C LEU A 489 30.45 5.15 -12.61
N LEU A 490 29.99 5.99 -11.68
CA LEU A 490 28.83 6.88 -11.87
C LEU A 490 29.17 8.26 -12.49
N HIS A 491 30.46 8.58 -12.65
CA HIS A 491 30.95 9.85 -13.21
C HIS A 491 31.80 9.69 -14.49
N GLN A 492 31.66 8.59 -15.24
CA GLN A 492 32.19 8.53 -16.61
C GLN A 492 31.27 9.34 -17.54
N GLU A 493 31.80 10.46 -18.06
CA GLU A 493 31.09 11.48 -18.86
C GLU A 493 30.72 11.05 -20.29
#